data_AF-A0A821NNE0-F1
#
_entry.id   AF-A0A821NNE0-F1
#
_cell.length_a   1.000
_cell.length_b   1.000
_cell.length_c   1.000
_cell.angle_alpha   90.00
_cell.angle_beta   90.00
_cell.angle_gamma   90.00
#
_symmetry.space_group_name_H-M   'P 1'
#
loop_
_entity.id
_entity.type
_entity.pdbx_description
1 polymer ?
#
loop_
_entity_poly.entity_id
_entity_poly.type
_entity_poly.pdbx_seq_one_letter_code
_entity_poly.pdbx_strand_id
1 'polypeptide(L)'
;YRLYERWAKGSFGLLLTGNVQVDERYPGLMTDLMVPRKEKIDIEKWKRYANVCQSYGTPTIVQINHAGRQSPMGKRSFRQPSIAPSPIPMTIGDNILAKMLQTLIIGTPEEMTQSQIDEAIQKFVNAAEIMFQAGFAGVEIHASHGYLISSFLSPKT
;
A
#
# COMPACT_ATOMS: atom_id res chain seq x y z
N TYR A 1 12.32 12.86 3.07
CA TYR A 1 13.46 13.07 2.16
C TYR A 1 14.82 12.76 2.78
N ARG A 2 15.25 13.37 3.91
CA ARG A 2 16.61 13.17 4.50
C ARG A 2 17.07 11.71 4.67
N LEU A 3 16.16 10.80 5.05
CA LEU A 3 16.47 9.38 5.19
C LEU A 3 16.94 8.76 3.86
N TYR A 4 16.14 8.90 2.81
CA TYR A 4 16.47 8.36 1.50
C TYR A 4 17.63 9.11 0.83
N GLU A 5 17.83 10.39 1.13
CA GLU A 5 19.04 11.11 0.72
C GLU A 5 20.30 10.47 1.33
N ARG A 6 20.24 10.13 2.62
CA ARG A 6 21.35 9.44 3.30
C ARG A 6 21.60 8.06 2.70
N TRP A 7 20.55 7.33 2.36
CA TRP A 7 20.69 6.03 1.71
C TRP A 7 21.17 6.14 0.26
N ALA A 8 20.78 7.17 -0.48
CA ALA A 8 21.28 7.43 -1.83
C ALA A 8 22.81 7.54 -1.86
N LYS A 9 23.42 8.14 -0.82
CA LYS A 9 24.87 8.26 -0.64
C LYS A 9 25.57 6.94 -0.27
N GLY A 10 24.82 5.91 0.08
CA GLY A 10 25.34 4.64 0.61
C GLY A 10 25.87 3.67 -0.43
N SER A 11 25.89 4.04 -1.72
CA SER A 11 26.34 3.18 -2.84
C SER A 11 25.64 1.82 -2.92
N PHE A 12 24.34 1.78 -2.57
CA PHE A 12 23.52 0.58 -2.77
C PHE A 12 23.24 0.34 -4.27
N GLY A 13 23.03 -0.92 -4.67
CA GLY A 13 22.64 -1.23 -6.05
C GLY A 13 21.20 -0.81 -6.40
N LEU A 14 20.32 -0.72 -5.39
CA LEU A 14 18.91 -0.37 -5.52
C LEU A 14 18.38 0.13 -4.17
N LEU A 15 17.51 1.12 -4.19
CA LEU A 15 16.66 1.49 -3.05
C LEU A 15 15.22 1.06 -3.30
N LEU A 16 14.59 0.45 -2.30
CA LEU A 16 13.18 0.12 -2.30
C LEU A 16 12.49 0.95 -1.22
N THR A 17 11.36 1.58 -1.54
CA THR A 17 10.59 2.30 -0.53
C THR A 17 9.85 1.34 0.40
N GLY A 18 9.40 1.84 1.55
CA GLY A 18 8.31 1.19 2.28
C GLY A 18 6.98 1.25 1.51
N ASN A 19 5.93 0.70 2.12
CA ASN A 19 4.57 0.65 1.57
C ASN A 19 4.07 2.02 1.06
N VAL A 20 3.65 2.05 -0.20
CA VAL A 20 2.88 3.15 -0.78
C VAL A 20 1.51 2.61 -1.19
N GLN A 21 0.47 3.06 -0.51
CA GLN A 21 -0.88 2.54 -0.67
C GLN A 21 -1.55 3.15 -1.91
N VAL A 22 -2.08 2.29 -2.79
CA VAL A 22 -2.75 2.68 -4.04
C VAL A 22 -4.17 3.20 -3.80
N ASP A 23 -4.73 2.94 -2.62
CA ASP A 23 -6.08 3.33 -2.24
C ASP A 23 -6.12 3.95 -0.84
N GLU A 24 -6.46 5.24 -0.74
CA GLU A 24 -6.55 5.94 0.54
C GLU A 24 -7.67 5.41 1.47
N ARG A 25 -8.60 4.62 0.92
CA ARG A 25 -9.64 3.93 1.70
C ARG A 25 -9.05 2.76 2.49
N TYR A 26 -7.99 2.13 1.99
CA TYR A 26 -7.45 0.90 2.57
C TYR A 26 -5.97 1.02 2.96
N PRO A 27 -5.62 1.95 3.87
CA PRO A 27 -4.24 2.09 4.36
C PRO A 27 -3.82 0.84 5.15
N GLY A 28 -2.54 0.48 5.17
CA GLY A 28 -2.01 -0.54 6.08
C GLY A 28 -1.71 0.04 7.46
N LEU A 29 -1.11 1.23 7.47
CA LEU A 29 -0.89 2.06 8.65
C LEU A 29 -1.37 3.49 8.40
N MET A 30 -1.74 4.21 9.47
CA MET A 30 -2.18 5.61 9.36
C MET A 30 -1.08 6.54 8.82
N THR A 31 0.18 6.14 8.93
CA THR A 31 1.35 6.87 8.47
C THR A 31 1.87 6.41 7.10
N ASP A 32 1.20 5.45 6.46
CA ASP A 32 1.61 5.01 5.13
C ASP A 32 1.54 6.16 4.12
N LEU A 33 2.47 6.14 3.17
CA LEU A 33 2.38 7.05 2.03
C LEU A 33 1.23 6.60 1.12
N MET A 34 0.53 7.56 0.54
CA MET A 34 -0.56 7.31 -0.40
C MET A 34 -0.12 7.76 -1.79
N VAL A 35 -0.45 6.97 -2.80
CA VAL A 35 -0.33 7.42 -4.20
C VAL A 35 -1.14 8.72 -4.36
N PRO A 36 -0.58 9.77 -4.96
CA PRO A 36 -1.29 11.02 -5.14
C PRO A 36 -2.46 10.82 -6.10
N ARG A 37 -3.54 11.60 -5.92
CA ARG A 37 -4.66 11.59 -6.86
C ARG A 37 -4.25 12.31 -8.14
N LYS A 38 -4.68 11.80 -9.31
CA LYS A 38 -4.47 12.45 -10.61
C LYS A 38 -4.93 13.91 -10.62
N GLU A 39 -5.99 14.27 -9.89
CA GLU A 39 -6.47 15.67 -9.83
C GLU A 39 -5.72 16.57 -8.85
N LYS A 40 -4.85 16.05 -7.97
CA LYS A 40 -4.15 16.84 -6.95
C LYS A 40 -2.68 17.04 -7.31
N ILE A 41 -2.23 18.29 -7.14
CA ILE A 41 -0.92 18.91 -7.44
C ILE A 41 0.28 18.27 -6.67
N ASP A 42 0.12 17.09 -6.06
CA ASP A 42 1.17 16.51 -5.20
C ASP A 42 2.26 15.73 -5.96
N ILE A 43 2.18 15.66 -7.28
CA ILE A 43 3.22 15.00 -8.10
C ILE A 43 4.59 15.66 -7.92
N GLU A 44 4.67 16.96 -7.65
CA GLU A 44 5.95 17.66 -7.45
C GLU A 44 6.68 17.20 -6.18
N LYS A 45 5.95 16.82 -5.12
CA LYS A 45 6.57 16.21 -3.93
C LYS A 45 7.15 14.84 -4.25
N TRP A 46 6.46 14.05 -5.07
CA TRP A 46 6.94 12.75 -5.53
C TRP A 46 8.12 12.88 -6.50
N LYS A 47 8.14 13.88 -7.38
CA LYS A 47 9.30 14.20 -8.21
C LYS A 47 10.52 14.57 -7.38
N ARG A 48 10.33 15.43 -6.38
CA ARG A 48 11.39 15.76 -5.41
C ARG A 48 11.85 14.51 -4.67
N TYR A 49 10.92 13.63 -4.29
CA TYR A 49 11.26 12.38 -3.61
C TYR A 49 12.14 11.50 -4.49
N ALA A 50 11.70 11.20 -5.71
CA ALA A 50 12.43 10.40 -6.70
C ALA A 50 13.81 11.00 -7.00
N ASN A 51 13.89 12.32 -7.17
CA ASN A 51 15.15 13.02 -7.42
C ASN A 51 16.12 12.87 -6.24
N VAL A 52 15.65 13.06 -5.00
CA VAL A 52 16.48 12.91 -3.80
C VAL A 52 17.01 11.48 -3.65
N CYS A 53 16.16 10.46 -3.83
CA CYS A 53 16.57 9.07 -3.69
C CYS A 53 17.60 8.64 -4.74
N GLN A 54 17.56 9.25 -5.93
CA GLN A 54 18.39 8.88 -7.07
C GLN A 54 19.52 9.90 -7.34
N SER A 55 19.71 10.87 -6.45
CA SER A 55 20.66 11.99 -6.61
C SER A 55 22.14 11.57 -6.74
N TYR A 56 22.48 10.34 -6.36
CA TYR A 56 23.82 9.75 -6.46
C TYR A 56 23.88 8.55 -7.42
N GLY A 57 22.91 8.42 -8.32
CA GLY A 57 22.88 7.37 -9.37
C GLY A 57 22.25 6.04 -8.94
N THR A 58 21.94 5.85 -7.65
CA THR A 58 21.26 4.65 -7.16
C THR A 58 19.80 4.63 -7.64
N PRO A 59 19.36 3.63 -8.43
CA PRO A 59 17.96 3.54 -8.85
C PRO A 59 17.05 3.34 -7.64
N THR A 60 15.86 3.93 -7.68
CA THR A 60 14.87 3.77 -6.62
C THR A 60 13.56 3.25 -7.17
N ILE A 61 13.06 2.16 -6.60
CA ILE A 61 11.78 1.53 -6.92
C ILE A 61 10.79 1.77 -5.78
N VAL A 62 9.53 2.00 -6.13
CA VAL A 62 8.44 2.22 -5.17
C VAL A 62 7.64 0.95 -4.95
N GLN A 63 7.52 0.50 -3.70
CA GLN A 63 6.67 -0.63 -3.36
C GLN A 63 5.21 -0.18 -3.23
N ILE A 64 4.39 -0.49 -4.25
CA ILE A 64 2.96 -0.17 -4.28
C ILE A 64 2.14 -1.32 -3.68
N ASN A 65 1.19 -0.97 -2.81
CA ASN A 65 0.46 -1.93 -1.99
C ASN A 65 -1.03 -1.55 -1.86
N HIS A 66 -1.85 -2.53 -1.48
CA HIS A 66 -3.20 -2.36 -1.00
C HIS A 66 -3.41 -3.25 0.23
N ALA A 67 -3.73 -2.66 1.38
CA ALA A 67 -3.74 -3.42 2.63
C ALA A 67 -4.85 -4.48 2.71
N GLY A 68 -5.95 -4.30 1.96
CA GLY A 68 -7.06 -5.25 1.91
C GLY A 68 -7.64 -5.49 3.30
N ARG A 69 -7.82 -6.76 3.68
CA ARG A 69 -8.33 -7.14 5.01
C ARG A 69 -7.47 -6.66 6.18
N GLN A 70 -6.19 -6.33 5.96
CA GLN A 70 -5.33 -5.80 7.03
C GLN A 70 -5.57 -4.32 7.31
N SER A 71 -6.39 -3.65 6.49
CA SER A 71 -6.60 -2.23 6.64
C SER A 71 -7.40 -1.94 7.92
N PRO A 72 -6.86 -1.16 8.88
CA PRO A 72 -7.67 -0.59 9.94
C PRO A 72 -8.69 0.39 9.35
N MET A 73 -9.70 0.78 10.13
CA MET A 73 -10.79 1.68 9.71
C MET A 73 -10.34 2.93 8.93
N GLY A 74 -9.09 3.41 9.12
CA GLY A 74 -8.46 4.35 8.20
C GLY A 74 -9.26 5.64 8.01
N LYS A 75 -9.47 6.04 6.75
CA LYS A 75 -10.40 7.13 6.36
C LYS A 75 -11.79 6.63 5.98
N ARG A 76 -12.08 5.33 6.12
CA ARG A 76 -13.39 4.77 5.80
C ARG A 76 -14.41 5.21 6.85
N SER A 77 -15.66 5.32 6.43
CA SER A 77 -16.76 5.50 7.38
C SER A 77 -16.81 4.30 8.33
N PHE A 78 -17.26 4.49 9.56
CA PHE A 78 -17.51 3.40 10.53
C PHE A 78 -18.38 2.26 9.97
N ARG A 79 -19.15 2.51 8.90
CA ARG A 79 -20.01 1.53 8.23
C ARG A 79 -19.36 0.81 7.05
N GLN A 80 -18.11 1.11 6.69
CA GLN A 80 -17.43 0.51 5.54
C GLN A 80 -16.32 -0.45 6.00
N PRO A 81 -16.57 -1.78 6.01
CA PRO A 81 -15.57 -2.78 6.36
C PRO A 81 -14.40 -2.77 5.38
N SER A 82 -13.31 -3.46 5.75
CA SER A 82 -12.18 -3.65 4.83
C SER A 82 -12.62 -4.60 3.72
N ILE A 83 -11.87 -4.70 2.62
CA ILE A 83 -12.21 -5.59 1.51
C ILE A 83 -11.16 -6.68 1.34
N ALA A 84 -11.60 -7.88 0.95
CA ALA A 84 -10.73 -9.01 0.68
C ALA A 84 -11.37 -9.99 -0.34
N PRO A 85 -10.62 -11.01 -0.80
CA PRO A 85 -11.16 -12.05 -1.67
C PRO A 85 -12.31 -12.85 -1.04
N SER A 86 -12.24 -13.06 0.28
CA SER A 86 -13.25 -13.78 1.06
C SER A 86 -13.53 -13.03 2.37
N PRO A 87 -14.71 -13.20 3.01
CA PRO A 87 -15.05 -12.57 4.28
C PRO A 87 -14.38 -13.30 5.47
N ILE A 88 -13.07 -13.54 5.38
CA ILE A 88 -12.27 -14.27 6.37
C ILE A 88 -11.47 -13.26 7.21
N PRO A 89 -11.79 -13.10 8.51
CA PRO A 89 -11.06 -12.21 9.38
C PRO A 89 -9.61 -12.72 9.55
N MET A 90 -8.67 -11.80 9.73
CA MET A 90 -7.31 -12.17 10.09
C MET A 90 -7.27 -12.87 11.46
N THR A 91 -6.15 -13.48 11.84
CA THR A 91 -5.89 -13.87 13.23
C THR A 91 -4.52 -13.35 13.60
N ILE A 92 -4.46 -12.36 14.51
CA ILE A 92 -3.21 -11.69 14.92
C ILE A 92 -2.61 -12.36 16.18
N GLY A 93 -3.41 -13.10 16.93
CA GLY A 93 -2.96 -13.87 18.08
C GLY A 93 -4.05 -14.79 18.62
N ASP A 94 -3.65 -15.76 19.43
CA ASP A 94 -4.55 -16.82 19.91
C ASP A 94 -5.27 -16.48 21.21
N ASN A 95 -4.82 -15.45 21.93
CA ASN A 95 -5.45 -15.03 23.19
C ASN A 95 -6.75 -14.26 22.95
N ILE A 96 -7.68 -14.36 23.91
CA ILE A 96 -9.03 -13.80 23.81
C ILE A 96 -8.99 -12.27 23.66
N LEU A 97 -8.07 -11.61 24.38
CA LEU A 97 -7.93 -10.16 24.34
C LEU A 97 -7.49 -9.63 22.97
N ALA A 98 -6.54 -10.30 22.30
CA ALA A 98 -6.08 -9.94 20.96
C ALA A 98 -7.18 -10.15 19.91
N LYS A 99 -7.95 -11.25 20.01
CA LYS A 99 -9.09 -11.50 19.12
C LYS A 99 -10.18 -10.44 19.28
N MET A 100 -10.47 -10.01 20.50
CA MET A 100 -11.44 -8.93 20.76
C MET A 100 -10.96 -7.57 20.21
N LEU A 101 -9.71 -7.18 20.52
CA LEU A 101 -9.13 -5.93 20.01
C LEU A 101 -9.10 -5.92 18.47
N GLN A 102 -8.75 -7.04 17.85
CA GLN A 102 -8.76 -7.16 16.40
C GLN A 102 -10.14 -6.96 15.80
N THR A 103 -11.16 -7.63 16.36
CA THR A 103 -12.54 -7.53 15.86
C THR A 103 -13.03 -6.09 15.95
N LEU A 104 -12.60 -5.34 16.97
CA LEU A 104 -12.94 -3.92 17.14
C LEU A 104 -12.18 -2.99 16.18
N ILE A 105 -10.93 -3.32 15.81
CA ILE A 105 -10.05 -2.42 15.03
C ILE A 105 -10.16 -2.65 13.52
N ILE A 106 -10.26 -3.92 13.09
CA ILE A 106 -10.20 -4.34 11.69
C ILE A 106 -11.55 -4.95 11.26
N GLY A 107 -12.16 -5.75 12.13
CA GLY A 107 -13.41 -6.45 11.85
C GLY A 107 -13.28 -7.55 10.78
N THR A 108 -14.43 -8.09 10.37
CA THR A 108 -14.51 -9.02 9.23
C THR A 108 -14.54 -8.21 7.93
N PRO A 109 -13.68 -8.53 6.94
CA PRO A 109 -13.72 -7.87 5.65
C PRO A 109 -14.98 -8.26 4.87
N GLU A 110 -15.38 -7.41 3.94
CA GLU A 110 -16.35 -7.72 2.90
C GLU A 110 -15.66 -8.40 1.72
N GLU A 111 -16.36 -9.36 1.13
CA GLU A 111 -15.95 -10.01 -0.11
C GLU A 111 -15.97 -9.00 -1.26
N MET A 112 -14.87 -8.93 -2.01
CA MET A 112 -14.77 -8.04 -3.15
C MET A 112 -15.71 -8.47 -4.27
N THR A 113 -16.57 -7.56 -4.70
CA THR A 113 -17.29 -7.67 -5.98
C THR A 113 -16.33 -7.55 -7.16
N GLN A 114 -16.71 -8.07 -8.33
CA GLN A 114 -15.91 -7.92 -9.54
C GLN A 114 -15.58 -6.45 -9.85
N SER A 115 -16.54 -5.53 -9.65
CA SER A 115 -16.31 -4.10 -9.87
C SER A 115 -15.26 -3.51 -8.92
N GLN A 116 -15.17 -3.99 -7.68
CA GLN A 116 -14.12 -3.56 -6.75
C GLN A 116 -12.75 -4.14 -7.12
N ILE A 117 -12.72 -5.34 -7.69
CA ILE A 117 -11.49 -5.95 -8.25
C ILE A 117 -11.00 -5.10 -9.42
N ASP A 118 -11.89 -4.76 -10.35
CA ASP A 118 -11.56 -3.91 -11.51
C ASP A 118 -11.08 -2.52 -11.06
N GLU A 119 -11.71 -1.94 -10.03
CA GLU A 119 -11.26 -0.68 -9.43
C GLU A 119 -9.85 -0.81 -8.83
N ALA A 120 -9.57 -1.90 -8.08
CA ALA A 120 -8.26 -2.13 -7.49
C ALA A 120 -7.17 -2.27 -8.57
N ILE A 121 -7.45 -3.00 -9.66
CA ILE A 121 -6.55 -3.12 -10.82
C ILE A 121 -6.23 -1.72 -11.37
N GLN A 122 -7.25 -0.89 -11.61
CA GLN A 122 -7.05 0.47 -12.11
C GLN A 122 -6.23 1.33 -11.14
N LYS A 123 -6.37 1.13 -9.83
CA LYS A 123 -5.55 1.86 -8.84
C LYS A 123 -4.08 1.44 -8.89
N PHE A 124 -3.76 0.16 -9.07
CA PHE A 124 -2.38 -0.28 -9.28
C PHE A 124 -1.79 0.27 -10.58
N VAL A 125 -2.56 0.27 -11.67
CA VAL A 125 -2.13 0.87 -12.96
C VAL A 125 -1.84 2.36 -12.80
N ASN A 126 -2.78 3.12 -12.25
CA ASN A 126 -2.61 4.56 -12.02
C ASN A 126 -1.41 4.85 -11.10
N ALA A 127 -1.19 4.04 -10.07
CA ALA A 127 -0.02 4.16 -9.20
C ALA A 127 1.29 4.00 -9.97
N ALA A 128 1.39 2.98 -10.81
CA ALA A 128 2.57 2.75 -11.65
C ALA A 128 2.82 3.92 -12.61
N GLU A 129 1.78 4.42 -13.29
CA GLU A 129 1.88 5.59 -14.17
C GLU A 129 2.39 6.82 -13.43
N ILE A 130 1.87 7.09 -12.25
CA ILE A 130 2.25 8.25 -11.45
C ILE A 130 3.69 8.12 -10.93
N MET A 131 4.11 6.94 -10.47
CA MET A 131 5.49 6.73 -10.01
C MET A 131 6.48 6.89 -11.17
N PHE A 132 6.11 6.45 -12.37
CA PHE A 132 6.88 6.69 -13.58
C PHE A 132 6.97 8.19 -13.91
N GLN A 133 5.84 8.92 -13.89
CA GLN A 133 5.82 10.38 -14.12
C GLN A 133 6.58 11.17 -13.03
N ALA A 134 6.64 10.66 -11.80
CA ALA A 134 7.44 11.21 -10.72
C ALA A 134 8.94 10.97 -10.93
N GLY A 135 9.34 10.06 -11.83
CA GLY A 135 10.73 9.78 -12.17
C GLY A 135 11.39 8.70 -11.32
N PHE A 136 10.63 7.82 -10.67
CA PHE A 136 11.21 6.60 -10.07
C PHE A 136 11.68 5.64 -11.17
N ALA A 137 12.68 4.82 -10.85
CA ALA A 137 13.22 3.82 -11.77
C ALA A 137 12.24 2.67 -12.05
N GLY A 138 11.25 2.47 -11.18
CA GLY A 138 10.20 1.46 -11.37
C GLY A 138 9.27 1.33 -10.16
N VAL A 139 8.42 0.31 -10.22
CA VAL A 139 7.54 -0.09 -9.12
C VAL A 139 7.68 -1.57 -8.80
N GLU A 140 7.55 -1.90 -7.52
CA GLU A 140 7.39 -3.27 -7.04
C GLU A 140 5.94 -3.45 -6.57
N ILE A 141 5.28 -4.50 -7.06
CA ILE A 141 3.92 -4.86 -6.62
C ILE A 141 4.03 -5.69 -5.35
N HIS A 142 3.45 -5.21 -4.25
CA HIS A 142 3.51 -5.95 -2.99
C HIS A 142 2.51 -7.11 -2.95
N ALA A 143 3.00 -8.31 -3.25
CA ALA A 143 2.23 -9.56 -3.27
C ALA A 143 2.59 -10.52 -2.12
N SER A 144 2.98 -9.99 -0.94
CA SER A 144 3.34 -10.80 0.22
C SER A 144 2.72 -10.28 1.53
N HIS A 145 3.08 -10.91 2.65
CA HIS A 145 2.68 -10.55 4.02
C HIS A 145 1.17 -10.50 4.32
N GLY A 146 0.34 -11.15 3.50
CA GLY A 146 -1.10 -11.25 3.74
C GLY A 146 -1.89 -10.00 3.35
N TYR A 147 -1.30 -9.06 2.60
CA TYR A 147 -2.00 -7.94 1.97
C TYR A 147 -2.90 -8.41 0.82
N LEU A 148 -3.57 -7.48 0.13
CA LEU A 148 -4.67 -7.82 -0.78
C LEU A 148 -4.28 -8.86 -1.83
N ILE A 149 -3.21 -8.62 -2.59
CA ILE A 149 -2.80 -9.52 -3.69
C ILE A 149 -2.43 -10.90 -3.12
N SER A 150 -1.64 -10.94 -2.05
CA SER A 150 -1.28 -12.23 -1.42
C SER A 150 -2.50 -12.98 -0.85
N SER A 151 -3.57 -12.27 -0.50
CA SER A 151 -4.81 -12.90 -0.04
C SER A 151 -5.53 -13.60 -1.20
N PHE A 152 -5.50 -13.06 -2.41
CA PHE A 152 -6.04 -13.76 -3.60
C PHE A 152 -5.23 -15.02 -3.96
N LEU A 153 -3.93 -15.02 -3.65
CA LEU A 153 -3.02 -16.13 -3.99
C LEU A 153 -3.04 -17.27 -2.96
N SER A 154 -3.60 -17.04 -1.78
CA SER A 154 -3.59 -18.00 -0.68
C SER A 154 -4.95 -18.68 -0.53
N PRO A 155 -5.02 -20.03 -0.45
CA PRO A 155 -6.28 -20.74 -0.25
C PRO A 155 -6.86 -20.58 1.16
N LYS A 156 -6.13 -19.93 2.08
CA LYS A 156 -6.55 -19.71 3.48
C LYS A 156 -7.32 -18.40 3.68
N THR A 157 -7.54 -17.63 2.62
CA THR A 157 -7.83 -16.19 2.70
C THR A 157 -8.84 -15.72 1.67
#